data_AF-A0A1U9VN79-F1
#
_entry.id   AF-A0A1U9VN79-F1
#
_cell.length_a   1.000
_cell.length_b   1.000
_cell.length_c   1.000
_cell.angle_alpha   90.00
_cell.angle_beta   90.00
_cell.angle_gamma   90.00
#
_symmetry.space_group_name_H-M   'P 1'
#
loop_
_entity.id
_entity.type
_entity.pdbx_description
1 polymer ?
#
loop_
_entity_poly.entity_id
_entity_poly.type
_entity_poly.pdbx_seq_one_letter_code
_entity_poly.pdbx_strand_id
1 'polypeptide(L)'
;MPTIGNIMAERQMTYRERALSLIRDRGIARARDFKAAAIPLVYLKRLTDAGDLVRLGRGLYQDPERVGEDIAHDLAEAARLVPNGVISLISALRHHQLTTQLPHAVWITIPHKARTPNLQGLRLEIIRATDEVLTAGVEHIRVEGVDVPIYCVAKTIADCFKHRRHVGEDVAIEALRDALRQKKTTVSELMKYAAIDRVAKRIEPYIKAMQ
;
A
#
# COMPACT_ATOMS: atom_id res chain seq x y z
N MET A 1 -38.81 2.93 39.78
CA MET A 1 -39.47 2.67 38.48
C MET A 1 -38.71 3.44 37.42
N PRO A 2 -38.16 2.80 36.38
CA PRO A 2 -37.49 3.52 35.31
C PRO A 2 -38.53 4.13 34.36
N THR A 3 -38.30 5.37 33.96
CA THR A 3 -39.15 6.17 33.06
C THR A 3 -39.04 5.67 31.63
N ILE A 4 -40.16 5.70 30.90
CA ILE A 4 -40.41 5.19 29.53
C ILE A 4 -39.47 5.78 28.44
N GLY A 5 -38.60 6.73 28.78
CA GLY A 5 -37.66 7.36 27.86
C GLY A 5 -36.42 6.55 27.47
N ASN A 6 -36.22 5.34 28.03
CA ASN A 6 -35.00 4.53 27.80
C ASN A 6 -35.22 3.28 26.91
N ILE A 7 -36.31 3.26 26.13
CA ILE A 7 -36.72 2.11 25.29
C ILE A 7 -36.90 2.55 23.81
N MET A 8 -36.01 3.41 23.31
CA MET A 8 -35.92 3.75 21.89
C MET A 8 -34.61 3.20 21.32
N ALA A 9 -34.66 1.91 20.97
CA ALA A 9 -33.86 1.25 19.94
C ALA A 9 -32.33 1.46 19.97
N GLU A 10 -31.63 0.61 20.75
CA GLU A 10 -30.45 -0.04 20.18
C GLU A 10 -30.93 -0.89 19.00
N ARG A 11 -31.14 -0.25 17.83
CA ARG A 11 -31.45 -0.96 16.60
C ARG A 11 -30.22 -1.81 16.30
N GLN A 12 -30.29 -3.09 16.61
CA GLN A 12 -29.24 -4.04 16.29
C GLN A 12 -29.03 -3.98 14.77
N MET A 13 -27.90 -3.39 14.34
CA MET A 13 -27.64 -3.17 12.92
C MET A 13 -27.78 -4.48 12.16
N THR A 14 -28.51 -4.44 11.06
CA THR A 14 -28.65 -5.57 10.14
C THR A 14 -27.28 -5.99 9.58
N TYR A 15 -27.16 -7.23 9.10
CA TYR A 15 -25.93 -7.68 8.44
C TYR A 15 -25.55 -6.79 7.25
N ARG A 16 -26.53 -6.23 6.53
CA ARG A 16 -26.31 -5.25 5.46
C ARG A 16 -25.67 -3.97 5.99
N GLU A 17 -26.25 -3.34 7.00
CA GLU A 17 -25.72 -2.10 7.58
C GLU A 17 -24.31 -2.28 8.15
N ARG A 18 -24.06 -3.42 8.81
CA ARG A 18 -22.73 -3.78 9.34
C ARG A 18 -21.71 -3.98 8.22
N ALA A 19 -22.10 -4.63 7.12
CA ALA A 19 -21.23 -4.83 5.96
C ALA A 19 -20.87 -3.50 5.28
N LEU A 20 -21.86 -2.63 5.08
CA LEU A 20 -21.64 -1.31 4.48
C LEU A 20 -20.80 -0.41 5.40
N SER A 21 -21.00 -0.48 6.72
CA SER A 21 -20.14 0.23 7.67
C SER A 21 -18.70 -0.26 7.62
N LEU A 22 -18.49 -1.58 7.58
CA LEU A 22 -17.15 -2.16 7.49
C LEU A 22 -16.41 -1.68 6.23
N ILE A 23 -17.12 -1.57 5.11
CA ILE A 23 -16.57 -1.06 3.85
C ILE A 23 -16.25 0.43 3.93
N ARG A 24 -17.14 1.24 4.49
CA ARG A 24 -16.88 2.68 4.70
C ARG A 24 -15.61 2.90 5.55
N ASP A 25 -15.42 2.09 6.59
CA ASP A 25 -14.29 2.22 7.51
C ASP A 25 -12.97 1.75 6.88
N ARG A 26 -13.00 0.65 6.12
CA ARG A 26 -11.80 -0.01 5.58
C ARG A 26 -11.45 0.40 4.16
N GLY A 27 -12.34 1.08 3.45
CA GLY A 27 -12.25 1.33 2.01
C GLY A 27 -12.48 0.05 1.21
N ILE A 28 -11.46 -0.82 1.21
CA ILE A 28 -11.47 -2.14 0.57
C ILE A 28 -11.39 -3.22 1.64
N ALA A 29 -12.35 -4.14 1.66
CA ALA A 29 -12.42 -5.24 2.64
C ALA A 29 -12.22 -6.61 1.98
N ARG A 30 -11.54 -7.51 2.68
CA ARG A 30 -11.42 -8.92 2.33
C ARG A 30 -12.61 -9.71 2.89
N ALA A 31 -12.98 -10.82 2.25
CA ALA A 31 -13.98 -11.77 2.76
C ALA A 31 -13.75 -12.15 4.24
N ARG A 32 -12.47 -12.31 4.64
CA ARG A 32 -12.11 -12.62 6.03
C ARG A 32 -12.47 -11.51 7.02
N ASP A 33 -12.51 -10.25 6.58
CA ASP A 33 -12.86 -9.11 7.45
C ASP A 33 -14.35 -9.17 7.81
N PHE A 34 -15.20 -9.51 6.84
CA PHE A 34 -16.63 -9.74 7.08
C PHE A 34 -16.86 -10.93 8.03
N LYS A 35 -16.12 -12.03 7.81
CA LYS A 35 -16.17 -13.18 8.71
C LYS A 35 -15.75 -12.81 10.13
N ALA A 36 -14.67 -12.04 10.28
CA ALA A 36 -14.20 -11.54 11.58
C ALA A 36 -15.23 -10.60 12.24
N ALA A 37 -15.97 -9.83 11.45
CA ALA A 37 -17.09 -9.03 11.90
C ALA A 37 -18.39 -9.85 12.10
N ALA A 38 -18.35 -11.19 12.12
CA ALA A 38 -19.53 -12.05 12.26
C ALA A 38 -20.64 -11.75 11.23
N ILE A 39 -20.26 -11.40 10.00
CA ILE A 39 -21.17 -11.24 8.86
C ILE A 39 -21.07 -12.50 7.99
N PRO A 40 -22.15 -13.29 7.83
CA PRO A 40 -22.12 -14.49 7.02
C PRO A 40 -21.78 -14.19 5.55
N LEU A 41 -20.82 -14.91 4.96
CA LEU A 41 -20.34 -14.64 3.59
C LEU A 41 -21.43 -14.77 2.51
N VAL A 42 -22.52 -15.50 2.77
CA VAL A 42 -23.69 -15.57 1.89
C VAL A 42 -24.32 -14.18 1.65
N TYR A 43 -24.19 -13.26 2.62
CA TYR A 43 -24.65 -11.89 2.45
C TYR A 43 -23.78 -11.10 1.47
N LEU A 44 -22.51 -11.44 1.29
CA LEU A 44 -21.66 -10.75 0.32
C LEU A 44 -22.20 -10.91 -1.10
N LYS A 45 -22.64 -12.12 -1.47
CA LYS A 45 -23.28 -12.36 -2.76
C LYS A 45 -24.56 -11.52 -2.91
N ARG A 46 -25.42 -11.51 -1.88
CA ARG A 46 -26.65 -10.71 -1.92
C ARG A 46 -26.38 -9.21 -2.09
N LEU A 47 -25.39 -8.69 -1.39
CA LEU A 47 -24.99 -7.29 -1.46
C LEU A 47 -24.36 -6.96 -2.82
N THR A 48 -23.58 -7.88 -3.41
CA THR A 48 -23.07 -7.68 -4.77
C THR A 48 -24.16 -7.75 -5.83
N ASP A 49 -25.09 -8.71 -5.71
CA ASP A 49 -26.21 -8.86 -6.65
C ASP A 49 -27.17 -7.66 -6.56
N ALA A 50 -27.30 -7.05 -5.38
CA ALA A 50 -28.09 -5.83 -5.15
C ALA A 50 -27.36 -4.54 -5.57
N GLY A 51 -26.09 -4.60 -5.98
CA GLY A 51 -25.29 -3.43 -6.32
C GLY A 51 -24.82 -2.60 -5.12
N ASP A 52 -24.96 -3.11 -3.89
CA ASP A 52 -24.49 -2.42 -2.68
C ASP A 52 -22.97 -2.50 -2.51
N LEU A 53 -22.36 -3.53 -3.08
CA LEU A 53 -20.92 -3.78 -3.07
C LEU A 53 -20.47 -4.23 -4.46
N VAL A 54 -19.24 -3.90 -4.83
CA VAL A 54 -18.57 -4.54 -5.96
C VAL A 54 -17.55 -5.55 -5.45
N ARG A 55 -17.31 -6.61 -6.22
CA ARG A 55 -16.20 -7.53 -5.99
C ARG A 55 -15.09 -7.23 -6.99
N LEU A 56 -14.01 -6.59 -6.53
CA LEU A 56 -12.85 -6.25 -7.37
C LEU A 56 -12.12 -7.50 -7.90
N GLY A 57 -12.05 -8.53 -7.06
CA GLY A 57 -11.38 -9.79 -7.37
C GLY A 57 -10.90 -10.50 -6.11
N ARG A 58 -10.73 -11.83 -6.16
CA ARG A 58 -10.11 -12.65 -5.07
C ARG A 58 -10.66 -12.44 -3.66
N GLY A 59 -11.91 -12.01 -3.57
CA GLY A 59 -12.60 -11.77 -2.30
C GLY A 59 -12.27 -10.42 -1.67
N LEU A 60 -11.77 -9.46 -2.45
CA LEU A 60 -11.88 -8.04 -2.14
C LEU A 60 -13.25 -7.51 -2.53
N TYR A 61 -13.77 -6.64 -1.69
CA TYR A 61 -15.05 -5.97 -1.84
C TYR A 61 -14.86 -4.49 -1.54
N GLN A 62 -15.57 -3.65 -2.27
CA GLN A 62 -15.53 -2.20 -2.14
C GLN A 62 -16.92 -1.61 -2.38
N ASP A 63 -17.10 -0.38 -1.91
CA ASP A 63 -18.19 0.49 -2.34
C ASP A 63 -18.08 0.77 -3.86
N PRO A 64 -19.13 0.50 -4.67
CA PRO A 64 -19.10 0.73 -6.11
C PRO A 64 -18.76 2.17 -6.51
N GLU A 65 -19.10 3.17 -5.67
CA GLU A 65 -18.82 4.58 -5.96
C GLU A 65 -17.35 4.97 -5.72
N ARG A 66 -16.57 4.09 -5.07
CA ARG A 66 -15.16 4.35 -4.72
C ARG A 66 -14.16 3.58 -5.56
N VAL A 67 -14.62 2.81 -6.54
CA VAL A 67 -13.76 2.03 -7.42
C VAL A 67 -12.97 2.99 -8.30
N GLY A 68 -11.66 3.05 -8.10
CA GLY A 68 -10.74 3.72 -9.00
C GLY A 68 -10.27 2.79 -10.12
N GLU A 69 -9.69 3.38 -11.16
CA GLU A 69 -9.02 2.66 -12.26
C GLU A 69 -7.55 3.10 -12.42
N ASP A 70 -7.05 3.89 -11.46
CA ASP A 70 -5.71 4.49 -11.53
C ASP A 70 -4.66 3.72 -10.72
N ILE A 71 -3.41 4.17 -10.81
CA ILE A 71 -2.29 3.54 -10.10
C ILE A 71 -2.49 3.58 -8.58
N ALA A 72 -3.18 4.60 -8.04
CA ALA A 72 -3.43 4.68 -6.61
C ALA A 72 -4.37 3.55 -6.16
N HIS A 73 -5.41 3.24 -6.95
CA HIS A 73 -6.30 2.10 -6.72
C HIS A 73 -5.52 0.79 -6.58
N ASP A 74 -4.59 0.53 -7.50
CA ASP A 74 -3.73 -0.66 -7.48
C ASP A 74 -2.90 -0.75 -6.17
N LEU A 75 -2.43 0.38 -5.63
CA LEU A 75 -1.72 0.41 -4.35
C LEU A 75 -2.63 0.05 -3.17
N ALA A 76 -3.87 0.55 -3.18
CA ALA A 76 -4.88 0.24 -2.16
C ALA A 76 -5.24 -1.25 -2.17
N GLU A 77 -5.48 -1.81 -3.36
CA GLU A 77 -5.70 -3.25 -3.53
C GLU A 77 -4.49 -4.05 -3.02
N ALA A 78 -3.27 -3.70 -3.44
CA ALA A 78 -2.04 -4.38 -3.02
C ALA A 78 -1.86 -4.38 -1.50
N ALA A 79 -2.06 -3.24 -0.84
CA ALA A 79 -1.94 -3.10 0.61
C ALA A 79 -2.95 -3.99 1.36
N ARG A 80 -4.20 -4.07 0.88
CA ARG A 80 -5.17 -5.01 1.44
C ARG A 80 -4.81 -6.46 1.16
N LEU A 81 -4.22 -6.71 -0.01
CA LEU A 81 -3.86 -8.04 -0.43
C LEU A 81 -2.67 -8.60 0.36
N VAL A 82 -1.76 -7.72 0.75
CA VAL A 82 -0.49 -8.04 1.38
C VAL A 82 -0.36 -7.20 2.66
N PRO A 83 -1.08 -7.57 3.74
CA PRO A 83 -1.22 -6.72 4.93
C PRO A 83 0.10 -6.45 5.68
N ASN A 84 1.15 -7.23 5.42
CA ASN A 84 2.48 -7.05 6.00
C ASN A 84 3.50 -6.54 4.97
N GLY A 85 3.03 -6.08 3.81
CA GLY A 85 3.88 -5.56 2.74
C GLY A 85 3.90 -4.04 2.73
N VAL A 86 4.97 -3.47 2.19
CA VAL A 86 5.17 -2.02 2.04
C VAL A 86 5.40 -1.69 0.57
N ILE A 87 4.65 -0.73 0.02
CA ILE A 87 4.84 -0.25 -1.35
C ILE A 87 6.25 0.32 -1.50
N SER A 88 6.96 -0.11 -2.54
CA SER A 88 8.40 0.09 -2.66
C SER A 88 8.85 0.33 -4.11
N LEU A 89 10.13 0.63 -4.29
CA LEU A 89 10.79 0.74 -5.61
C LEU A 89 9.98 1.58 -6.61
N ILE A 90 9.72 1.07 -7.82
CA ILE A 90 9.14 1.86 -8.92
C ILE A 90 7.75 2.37 -8.56
N SER A 91 6.94 1.59 -7.84
CA SER A 91 5.61 2.05 -7.36
C SER A 91 5.73 3.20 -6.37
N ALA A 92 6.69 3.14 -5.44
CA ALA A 92 6.94 4.24 -4.51
C ALA A 92 7.53 5.48 -5.22
N LEU A 93 8.48 5.29 -6.15
CA LEU A 93 8.99 6.39 -6.98
C LEU A 93 7.89 7.07 -7.77
N ARG A 94 6.95 6.30 -8.33
CA ARG A 94 5.84 6.83 -9.11
C ARG A 94 4.91 7.67 -8.24
N HIS A 95 4.56 7.17 -7.06
CA HIS A 95 3.77 7.93 -6.08
C HIS A 95 4.47 9.23 -5.69
N HIS A 96 5.77 9.17 -5.41
CA HIS A 96 6.59 10.33 -5.05
C HIS A 96 6.93 11.24 -6.24
N GLN A 97 6.47 10.94 -7.46
CA GLN A 97 6.76 11.68 -8.69
C GLN A 97 8.28 11.85 -8.92
N LEU A 98 9.02 10.76 -8.74
CA LEU A 98 10.48 10.65 -8.90
C LEU A 98 10.87 9.67 -10.01
N THR A 99 9.91 9.31 -10.86
CA THR A 99 10.15 8.52 -12.06
C THR A 99 9.11 8.84 -13.12
N THR A 100 9.55 8.79 -14.38
CA THR A 100 8.70 8.83 -15.56
C THR A 100 8.19 7.44 -15.96
N GLN A 101 8.71 6.37 -15.36
CA GLN A 101 8.30 5.00 -15.65
C GLN A 101 6.89 4.71 -15.14
N LEU A 102 6.11 4.03 -15.97
CA LEU A 102 4.83 3.43 -15.58
C LEU A 102 5.08 1.99 -15.15
N PRO A 103 4.88 1.63 -13.88
CA PRO A 103 5.12 0.26 -13.42
C PRO A 103 4.06 -0.69 -14.01
N HIS A 104 4.51 -1.82 -14.58
CA HIS A 104 3.61 -2.88 -15.09
C HIS A 104 3.01 -3.77 -13.99
N ALA A 105 3.39 -3.54 -12.73
CA ALA A 105 3.02 -4.30 -11.55
C ALA A 105 3.24 -3.44 -10.30
N VAL A 106 2.52 -3.72 -9.21
CA VAL A 106 2.76 -3.07 -7.93
C VAL A 106 3.97 -3.69 -7.23
N TRP A 107 4.99 -2.88 -6.99
CA TRP A 107 6.20 -3.28 -6.29
C TRP A 107 5.99 -3.22 -4.78
N ILE A 108 6.13 -4.36 -4.12
CA ILE A 108 5.87 -4.49 -2.69
C ILE A 108 6.97 -5.28 -2.00
N THR A 109 7.49 -4.72 -0.91
CA THR A 109 8.47 -5.37 -0.05
C THR A 109 7.74 -6.12 1.05
N ILE A 110 8.04 -7.40 1.23
CA ILE A 110 7.42 -8.26 2.24
C ILE A 110 8.48 -8.89 3.16
N PRO A 111 8.10 -9.36 4.37
CA PRO A 111 9.00 -10.13 5.22
C PRO A 111 9.59 -11.32 4.48
N HIS A 112 10.87 -11.60 4.67
CA HIS A 112 11.58 -12.67 3.96
C HIS A 112 10.89 -14.05 4.00
N LYS A 113 10.25 -14.39 5.14
CA LYS A 113 9.54 -15.66 5.35
C LYS A 113 8.04 -15.60 4.98
N ALA A 114 7.54 -14.46 4.50
CA ALA A 114 6.15 -14.31 4.11
C ALA A 114 5.86 -15.06 2.81
N ARG A 115 4.68 -15.69 2.76
CA ARG A 115 4.17 -16.34 1.55
C ARG A 115 3.89 -15.30 0.48
N THR A 116 4.42 -15.51 -0.73
CA THR A 116 4.00 -14.72 -1.90
C THR A 116 2.50 -14.91 -2.12
N PRO A 117 1.71 -13.83 -2.17
CA PRO A 117 0.33 -13.93 -2.60
C PRO A 117 0.35 -14.29 -4.09
N ASN A 118 -0.10 -15.50 -4.44
CA ASN A 118 -0.35 -15.85 -5.84
C ASN A 118 -1.60 -15.09 -6.24
N LEU A 119 -1.53 -14.14 -7.18
CA LEU A 119 -2.64 -13.25 -7.59
C LEU A 119 -2.97 -13.33 -9.10
N GLN A 120 -4.24 -13.10 -9.44
CA GLN A 120 -4.95 -13.10 -10.72
C GLN A 120 -5.80 -11.83 -10.57
N GLY A 121 -5.67 -10.86 -11.48
CA GLY A 121 -6.21 -9.52 -11.31
C GLY A 121 -5.08 -8.50 -11.20
N LEU A 122 -4.43 -8.40 -10.03
CA LEU A 122 -3.31 -7.48 -9.80
C LEU A 122 -1.94 -8.15 -9.93
N ARG A 123 -1.07 -7.59 -10.76
CA ARG A 123 0.34 -8.04 -10.87
C ARG A 123 1.16 -7.42 -9.74
N LEU A 124 1.90 -8.26 -9.03
CA LEU A 124 2.80 -7.83 -7.96
C LEU A 124 4.26 -8.21 -8.28
N GLU A 125 5.16 -7.27 -8.03
CA GLU A 125 6.60 -7.52 -7.98
C GLU A 125 7.06 -7.57 -6.53
N ILE A 126 7.62 -8.71 -6.12
CA ILE A 126 7.90 -9.00 -4.70
C ILE A 126 9.38 -8.80 -4.39
N ILE A 127 9.64 -7.86 -3.49
CA ILE A 127 10.95 -7.72 -2.81
C ILE A 127 10.88 -8.33 -1.43
N ARG A 128 11.99 -8.88 -0.95
CA ARG A 128 12.10 -9.44 0.39
C ARG A 128 13.11 -8.67 1.21
N ALA A 129 12.70 -8.32 2.42
CA ALA A 129 13.54 -7.67 3.40
C ALA A 129 13.37 -8.33 4.78
N THR A 130 14.31 -8.02 5.68
CA THR A 130 14.25 -8.41 7.09
C THR A 130 14.48 -7.18 7.96
N ASP A 131 14.05 -7.27 9.23
CA ASP A 131 14.44 -6.35 10.30
C ASP A 131 14.23 -4.87 9.92
N GLU A 132 15.20 -4.02 10.28
CA GLU A 132 15.17 -2.58 10.04
C GLU A 132 15.09 -2.22 8.55
N VAL A 133 15.61 -3.04 7.64
CA VAL A 133 15.49 -2.81 6.19
C VAL A 133 14.02 -2.82 5.75
N LEU A 134 13.19 -3.65 6.39
CA LEU A 134 11.75 -3.76 6.10
C LEU A 134 10.94 -2.64 6.77
N THR A 135 11.31 -2.24 7.99
CA THR A 135 10.46 -1.36 8.81
C THR A 135 10.87 0.10 8.80
N ALA A 136 12.10 0.43 8.43
CA ALA A 136 12.57 1.81 8.43
C ALA A 136 12.00 2.60 7.25
N GLY A 137 11.59 3.84 7.53
CA GLY A 137 11.12 4.77 6.51
C GLY A 137 9.75 4.42 5.94
N VAL A 138 8.92 3.67 6.66
CA VAL A 138 7.53 3.42 6.28
C VAL A 138 6.66 4.62 6.64
N GLU A 139 5.98 5.16 5.65
CA GLU A 139 4.94 6.18 5.74
C GLU A 139 3.60 5.58 5.32
N HIS A 140 2.52 6.32 5.56
CA HIS A 140 1.17 5.88 5.24
C HIS A 140 0.45 6.95 4.42
N ILE A 141 -0.17 6.51 3.32
CA ILE A 141 -1.03 7.36 2.49
C ILE A 141 -2.45 6.81 2.49
N ARG A 142 -3.43 7.72 2.42
CA ARG A 142 -4.85 7.35 2.37
C ARG A 142 -5.31 7.28 0.92
N VAL A 143 -5.67 6.08 0.46
CA VAL A 143 -6.22 5.87 -0.88
C VAL A 143 -7.54 5.12 -0.77
N GLU A 144 -8.63 5.72 -1.23
CA GLU A 144 -9.97 5.11 -1.22
C GLU A 144 -10.44 4.59 0.15
N GLY A 145 -9.92 5.15 1.24
CA GLY A 145 -10.20 4.69 2.60
C GLY A 145 -9.33 3.51 3.07
N VAL A 146 -8.36 3.09 2.26
CA VAL A 146 -7.28 2.18 2.65
C VAL A 146 -6.10 2.98 3.17
N ASP A 147 -5.52 2.51 4.28
CA ASP A 147 -4.25 2.99 4.78
C ASP A 147 -3.12 2.18 4.10
N VAL A 148 -2.37 2.84 3.22
CA VAL A 148 -1.40 2.19 2.33
C VAL A 148 0.01 2.45 2.86
N PRO A 149 0.72 1.42 3.37
CA PRO A 149 2.11 1.57 3.79
C PRO A 149 3.02 1.71 2.57
N ILE A 150 3.87 2.72 2.56
CA ILE A 150 4.76 3.05 1.46
C ILE A 150 6.10 3.54 2.01
N TYR A 151 7.22 3.24 1.34
CA TYR A 151 8.50 3.81 1.77
C TYR A 151 8.59 5.30 1.44
N CYS A 152 9.15 6.07 2.37
CA CYS A 152 9.47 7.48 2.17
C CYS A 152 10.48 7.67 1.03
N VAL A 153 10.62 8.90 0.56
CA VAL A 153 11.49 9.25 -0.58
C VAL A 153 12.92 8.74 -0.38
N ALA A 154 13.53 9.04 0.76
CA ALA A 154 14.93 8.71 1.03
C ALA A 154 15.18 7.20 1.07
N LYS A 155 14.27 6.45 1.73
CA LYS A 155 14.31 4.98 1.77
C LYS A 155 14.13 4.37 0.38
N THR A 156 13.16 4.88 -0.38
CA THR A 156 12.87 4.41 -1.74
C THR A 156 14.10 4.54 -2.64
N ILE A 157 14.80 5.67 -2.60
CA ILE A 157 16.03 5.87 -3.40
C ILE A 157 17.13 4.90 -2.97
N ALA A 158 17.34 4.73 -1.65
CA ALA A 158 18.32 3.76 -1.15
C ALA A 158 18.02 2.33 -1.62
N ASP A 159 16.75 1.92 -1.57
CA ASP A 159 16.29 0.64 -2.09
C ASP A 159 16.51 0.51 -3.60
N CYS A 160 16.26 1.56 -4.39
CA CYS A 160 16.53 1.56 -5.82
C CYS A 160 18.01 1.30 -6.12
N PHE A 161 18.95 1.89 -5.37
CA PHE A 161 20.38 1.59 -5.53
C PHE A 161 20.75 0.15 -5.14
N LYS A 162 20.11 -0.37 -4.09
CA LYS A 162 20.27 -1.77 -3.65
C LYS A 162 19.78 -2.75 -4.71
N HIS A 163 18.62 -2.46 -5.30
CA HIS A 163 17.94 -3.29 -6.28
C HIS A 163 18.15 -2.83 -7.73
N ARG A 164 19.16 -2.00 -8.04
CA ARG A 164 19.39 -1.40 -9.37
C ARG A 164 19.47 -2.39 -10.54
N ARG A 165 19.84 -3.65 -10.29
CA ARG A 165 19.82 -4.71 -11.31
C ARG A 165 18.41 -5.09 -11.75
N HIS A 166 17.41 -4.86 -10.89
CA HIS A 166 16.00 -5.13 -11.15
C HIS A 166 15.28 -3.86 -11.62
N VAL A 167 15.57 -2.71 -11.01
CA VAL A 167 14.87 -1.44 -11.33
C VAL A 167 15.55 -0.62 -12.44
N GLY A 168 16.82 -0.87 -12.74
CA GLY A 168 17.64 -0.03 -13.62
C GLY A 168 18.51 0.95 -12.83
N GLU A 169 19.79 1.06 -13.20
CA GLU A 169 20.73 1.97 -12.56
C GLU A 169 20.42 3.44 -12.88
N ASP A 170 20.06 3.73 -14.12
CA ASP A 170 19.66 5.08 -14.54
C ASP A 170 18.44 5.58 -13.79
N VAL A 171 17.48 4.69 -13.49
CA VAL A 171 16.27 5.03 -12.70
C VAL A 171 16.66 5.44 -11.29
N ALA A 172 17.59 4.75 -10.65
CA ALA A 172 18.05 5.10 -9.31
C ALA A 172 18.80 6.44 -9.29
N ILE A 173 19.62 6.70 -10.32
CA ILE A 173 20.38 7.95 -10.46
C ILE A 173 19.45 9.14 -10.75
N GLU A 174 18.47 8.95 -11.65
CA GLU A 174 17.45 9.96 -11.97
C GLU A 174 16.61 10.30 -10.73
N ALA A 175 16.11 9.28 -10.02
CA ALA A 175 15.34 9.48 -8.81
C ALA A 175 16.11 10.24 -7.72
N LEU A 176 17.40 9.92 -7.53
CA LEU A 176 18.27 10.65 -6.61
C LEU A 176 18.42 12.13 -7.01
N ARG A 177 18.73 12.37 -8.28
CA ARG A 177 18.92 13.72 -8.82
C ARG A 177 17.65 14.55 -8.65
N ASP A 178 16.51 13.98 -9.00
CA ASP A 178 15.22 14.65 -8.93
C ASP A 178 14.79 14.92 -7.49
N ALA A 179 15.01 13.99 -6.58
CA ALA A 179 14.67 14.20 -5.18
C ALA A 179 15.50 15.32 -4.53
N LEU A 180 16.79 15.40 -4.84
CA LEU A 180 17.65 16.49 -4.37
C LEU A 180 17.26 17.83 -5.01
N ARG A 181 17.07 17.85 -6.35
CA ARG A 181 16.69 19.05 -7.10
C ARG A 181 15.33 19.61 -6.64
N GLN A 182 14.36 18.74 -6.42
CA GLN A 182 13.00 19.09 -5.96
C GLN A 182 12.94 19.27 -4.44
N LYS A 183 14.05 19.09 -3.71
CA LYS A 183 14.13 19.19 -2.24
C LYS A 183 13.14 18.28 -1.50
N LYS A 184 12.88 17.09 -2.06
CA LYS A 184 12.00 16.05 -1.46
C LYS A 184 12.70 15.23 -0.37
N THR A 185 14.01 15.38 -0.24
CA THR A 185 14.84 14.71 0.78
C THR A 185 16.13 15.49 1.00
N THR A 186 16.80 15.23 2.12
CA THR A 186 18.13 15.75 2.41
C THR A 186 19.22 14.69 2.21
N VAL A 187 20.47 15.13 2.04
CA VAL A 187 21.64 14.23 2.01
C VAL A 187 21.74 13.42 3.30
N SER A 188 21.43 14.02 4.45
CA SER A 188 21.46 13.33 5.74
C SER A 188 20.46 12.17 5.79
N GLU A 189 19.23 12.40 5.34
CA GLU A 189 18.20 11.35 5.29
C GLU A 189 18.56 10.24 4.30
N LEU A 190 19.06 10.60 3.12
CA LEU A 190 19.54 9.63 2.14
C LEU A 190 20.63 8.74 2.74
N MET A 191 21.63 9.33 3.40
CA MET A 191 22.73 8.57 4.00
C MET A 191 22.28 7.70 5.17
N LYS A 192 21.28 8.14 5.94
CA LYS A 192 20.66 7.32 7.00
C LYS A 192 20.10 6.01 6.42
N TYR A 193 19.23 6.09 5.41
CA TYR A 193 18.65 4.87 4.83
C TYR A 193 19.65 4.08 3.98
N ALA A 194 20.61 4.75 3.34
CA ALA A 194 21.69 4.08 2.63
C ALA A 194 22.58 3.24 3.55
N ALA A 195 22.76 3.65 4.81
CA ALA A 195 23.46 2.85 5.82
C ALA A 195 22.64 1.60 6.20
N ILE A 196 21.34 1.76 6.48
CA ILE A 196 20.41 0.66 6.77
C ILE A 196 20.41 -0.36 5.62
N ASP A 197 20.35 0.12 4.38
CA ASP A 197 20.34 -0.70 3.17
C ASP A 197 21.72 -1.21 2.73
N ARG A 198 22.79 -0.81 3.42
CA ARG A 198 24.19 -1.16 3.13
C ARG A 198 24.64 -0.74 1.73
N VAL A 199 24.16 0.41 1.28
CA VAL A 199 24.47 1.02 -0.03
C VAL A 199 25.12 2.39 0.08
N ALA A 200 25.46 2.87 1.27
CA ALA A 200 26.12 4.18 1.48
C ALA A 200 27.29 4.45 0.51
N LYS A 201 28.27 3.53 0.44
CA LYS A 201 29.42 3.63 -0.48
C LYS A 201 29.05 3.70 -1.96
N ARG A 202 27.88 3.20 -2.33
CA ARG A 202 27.37 3.21 -3.70
C ARG A 202 26.72 4.54 -4.05
N ILE A 203 26.01 5.14 -3.10
CA ILE A 203 25.25 6.38 -3.31
C ILE A 203 26.14 7.62 -3.18
N GLU A 204 27.12 7.57 -2.27
CA GLU A 204 27.98 8.71 -1.94
C GLU A 204 28.66 9.39 -3.16
N PRO A 205 29.22 8.66 -4.16
CA PRO A 205 29.81 9.29 -5.33
C PRO A 205 28.80 10.12 -6.14
N TYR A 206 27.56 9.64 -6.26
CA TYR A 206 26.51 10.35 -7.00
C TYR A 206 26.04 11.60 -6.26
N ILE A 207 25.92 11.54 -4.92
CA ILE A 207 25.60 12.72 -4.11
C ILE A 207 26.67 13.80 -4.30
N LYS A 208 27.96 13.43 -4.20
CA LYS A 208 29.07 14.38 -4.38
C LYS A 208 29.08 15.03 -5.77
N ALA A 209 28.72 14.27 -6.80
CA ALA A 209 28.65 14.78 -8.17
C ALA A 209 27.45 15.71 -8.44
N MET A 210 26.46 15.76 -7.54
CA MET A 210 25.23 16.55 -7.66
C MET A 210 25.22 17.79 -6.75
N GLN A 211 26.29 18.01 -5.98
CA GLN A 211 26.52 19.21 -5.17
C GLN A 211 27.30 20.25 -5.97
#